data_AF-A0A4Q3Z035-F1
#
_entry.id   AF-A0A4Q3Z035-F1
#
_cell.length_a   1.000
_cell.length_b   1.000
_cell.length_c   1.000
_cell.angle_alpha   90.00
_cell.angle_beta   90.00
_cell.angle_gamma   90.00
#
_symmetry.space_group_name_H-M   'P 1'
#
loop_
_entity.id
_entity.type
_entity.pdbx_description
1 polymer ?
#
loop_
_entity_poly.entity_id
_entity_poly.type
_entity_poly.pdbx_seq_one_letter_code
_entity_poly.pdbx_strand_id
1 'polypeptide(L)' 'MALFSTNTAPNGLAGLRARLIDAANRRRVYSATVRELSALSNRELDDLGISRSMVKSIAAEAAYGN' A
#
# COMPACT_ATOMS: atom_id res chain seq x y z
N MET A 1 34.60 2.67 -20.75
CA MET A 1 33.50 3.20 -21.57
C MET A 1 32.19 2.86 -20.86
N ALA A 2 31.78 3.71 -19.91
CA ALA A 2 30.62 3.43 -19.05
C ALA A 2 29.33 3.83 -19.76
N LEU A 3 28.42 2.87 -19.94
CA LEU A 3 27.07 3.10 -20.45
C LEU A 3 26.23 3.73 -19.34
N PHE A 4 25.92 5.02 -19.46
CA PHE A 4 24.91 5.67 -18.62
C PHE A 4 23.52 5.16 -19.03
N SER A 5 22.89 4.35 -18.18
CA SER A 5 21.47 4.00 -18.31
C SER A 5 20.64 5.17 -17.80
N THR A 6 20.14 6.02 -18.70
CA THR A 6 19.14 7.03 -18.35
C THR A 6 17.77 6.38 -18.36
N ASN A 7 17.32 5.91 -17.19
CA ASN A 7 15.92 5.54 -16.98
C ASN A 7 15.06 6.79 -17.09
N THR A 8 14.56 7.08 -18.29
CA THR A 8 13.56 8.12 -18.52
C THR A 8 12.22 7.61 -18.01
N ALA A 9 11.81 8.04 -16.81
CA ALA A 9 10.41 7.91 -16.40
C ALA A 9 9.52 8.46 -17.53
N PRO A 10 8.36 7.84 -17.83
CA PRO A 10 7.52 8.28 -18.94
C PRO A 10 7.01 9.70 -18.68
N ASN A 11 7.66 10.68 -19.30
CA ASN A 11 7.31 12.09 -19.18
C ASN A 11 6.08 12.36 -20.06
N GLY A 12 4.90 12.57 -19.45
CA GLY A 12 3.65 12.88 -20.15
C GLY A 12 2.40 12.22 -19.55
N LEU A 13 1.29 12.22 -20.29
CA LEU A 13 -0.01 11.66 -19.86
C LEU A 13 0.09 10.16 -19.48
N ALA A 14 0.98 9.41 -20.12
CA ALA A 14 1.26 8.02 -19.79
C ALA A 14 1.85 7.87 -18.37
N GLY A 15 2.80 8.72 -17.99
CA GLY A 15 3.35 8.73 -16.63
C GLY A 15 2.34 9.18 -15.57
N LEU A 16 1.47 10.15 -15.91
CA LEU A 16 0.36 10.52 -15.02
C LEU A 16 -0.60 9.34 -14.80
N ARG A 17 -1.00 8.64 -15.88
CA ARG A 17 -1.84 7.43 -15.77
C ARG A 17 -1.20 6.36 -14.90
N ALA A 18 0.09 6.10 -15.08
CA ALA A 18 0.82 5.11 -14.28
C ALA A 18 0.76 5.46 -12.78
N ARG A 19 0.99 6.73 -12.43
CA ARG A 19 0.92 7.21 -11.03
C ARG A 19 -0.50 7.13 -10.45
N LEU A 20 -1.51 7.41 -11.25
CA LEU A 20 -2.91 7.30 -10.81
C LEU A 20 -3.32 5.86 -10.56
N ILE A 21 -2.93 4.93 -11.44
CA ILE A 21 -3.17 3.49 -11.26
C ILE A 21 -2.45 3.00 -10.00
N ASP A 22 -1.19 3.38 -9.82
CA ASP A 22 -0.42 3.01 -8.64
C ASP A 22 -1.06 3.55 -7.34
N ALA A 23 -1.44 4.83 -7.32
CA ALA A 23 -2.15 5.41 -6.18
C ALA A 23 -3.49 4.71 -5.88
N ALA A 24 -4.25 4.35 -6.91
CA ALA A 24 -5.49 3.60 -6.77
C ALA A 24 -5.26 2.20 -6.19
N ASN A 25 -4.20 1.50 -6.64
CA ASN A 25 -3.82 0.20 -6.13
C ASN A 25 -3.44 0.27 -4.65
N ARG A 26 -2.57 1.20 -4.26
CA ARG A 26 -2.20 1.42 -2.85
C ARG A 26 -3.42 1.73 -1.99
N ARG A 27 -4.31 2.59 -2.48
CA ARG A 27 -5.57 2.93 -1.78
C ARG A 27 -6.49 1.72 -1.62
N ARG A 28 -6.55 0.85 -2.62
CA ARG A 28 -7.31 -0.41 -2.57
C ARG A 28 -6.74 -1.35 -1.51
N VAL A 29 -5.43 -1.56 -1.49
CA VAL A 29 -4.75 -2.39 -0.47
C VAL A 29 -5.06 -1.86 0.92
N TYR A 30 -4.81 -0.57 1.18
CA TYR A 30 -5.09 0.05 2.48
C TYR A 30 -6.55 -0.21 2.93
N SER A 31 -7.51 0.04 2.05
CA SER A 31 -8.93 -0.03 2.40
C SER A 31 -9.38 -1.48 2.63
N ALA A 32 -8.85 -2.43 1.85
CA ALA A 32 -9.08 -3.85 2.05
C ALA A 32 -8.52 -4.33 3.40
N THR A 33 -7.26 -4.00 3.71
CA THR A 33 -6.62 -4.37 4.97
C THR A 33 -7.35 -3.80 6.18
N VAL A 34 -7.73 -2.51 6.15
CA VAL A 34 -8.53 -1.91 7.24
C VAL A 34 -9.85 -2.64 7.41
N ARG A 35 -10.58 -2.91 6.32
CA ARG A 35 -11.88 -3.59 6.37
C ARG A 35 -11.74 -4.99 6.96
N GLU A 36 -10.78 -5.76 6.49
CA GLU A 36 -10.56 -7.15 6.91
C GLU A 36 -10.13 -7.24 8.37
N LEU A 37 -9.12 -6.47 8.79
CA LEU A 37 -8.68 -6.47 10.19
C LEU A 37 -9.73 -5.87 11.14
N SER A 38 -10.50 -4.88 10.70
CA SER A 38 -11.56 -4.30 11.54
C SER A 38 -12.74 -5.24 11.71
N ALA A 39 -12.96 -6.17 10.77
CA ALA A 39 -14.01 -7.18 10.84
C ALA A 39 -13.70 -8.31 11.83
N LEU A 40 -12.42 -8.54 12.14
CA LEU A 40 -12.01 -9.47 13.19
C LEU A 40 -12.50 -9.01 14.57
N SER A 41 -12.66 -9.93 15.50
CA SER A 41 -12.91 -9.65 16.91
C SER A 41 -11.62 -9.27 17.65
N ASN A 42 -11.73 -8.76 18.88
CA ASN A 42 -10.55 -8.48 19.70
C ASN A 42 -9.74 -9.74 20.00
N ARG A 43 -10.38 -10.90 20.20
CA ARG A 43 -9.68 -12.16 20.43
C ARG A 43 -8.89 -12.60 19.20
N GLU A 44 -9.51 -12.57 18.03
CA GLU A 44 -8.82 -12.93 16.78
C GLU A 44 -7.65 -11.98 16.49
N LEU A 45 -7.77 -10.70 16.83
CA LEU A 45 -6.66 -9.76 16.76
C LEU A 45 -5.55 -10.07 17.79
N ASP A 46 -5.92 -10.38 19.03
CA ASP A 46 -4.97 -10.75 20.08
C ASP A 46 -4.23 -12.05 19.75
N ASP A 47 -4.89 -13.03 19.15
CA ASP A 47 -4.28 -14.28 18.66
C ASP A 47 -3.22 -14.02 17.58
N LEU A 48 -3.39 -12.95 16.79
CA LEU A 48 -2.42 -12.47 15.80
C LEU A 48 -1.35 -11.54 16.41
N GLY A 49 -1.47 -11.18 17.69
CA GLY A 49 -0.59 -10.22 18.35
C GLY A 49 -0.79 -8.76 17.88
N ILE A 50 -1.98 -8.42 17.38
CA ILE A 50 -2.30 -7.10 16.82
C ILE A 50 -3.28 -6.38 17.76
N SER A 51 -2.97 -5.13 18.13
CA SER A 51 -3.96 -4.30 18.82
C SER A 51 -4.86 -3.55 17.83
N ARG A 52 -6.10 -3.21 18.22
CA ARG A 52 -7.04 -2.50 17.36
C ARG A 52 -6.53 -1.12 16.87
N SER A 53 -5.66 -0.48 17.64
CA SER A 53 -5.02 0.78 17.23
C SER A 53 -3.96 0.58 16.13
N MET A 54 -3.36 -0.61 16.03
CA MET A 54 -2.36 -0.93 15.00
C MET A 54 -2.97 -1.14 13.61
N VAL A 55 -4.26 -1.44 13.50
CA VAL A 55 -4.92 -1.77 12.22
C VAL A 55 -4.62 -0.74 11.12
N LYS A 56 -4.72 0.56 11.44
CA LYS A 56 -4.43 1.63 10.48
C LYS A 56 -2.95 1.71 10.11
N SER A 57 -2.06 1.45 11.06
CA SER A 57 -0.61 1.43 10.83
C SER A 57 -0.20 0.25 9.94
N ILE A 58 -0.73 -0.94 10.22
CA ILE A 58 -0.49 -2.15 9.42
C ILE A 58 -1.03 -1.97 8.01
N ALA A 59 -2.23 -1.41 7.85
CA ALA A 59 -2.79 -1.12 6.53
C ALA A 59 -1.98 -0.07 5.76
N ALA A 60 -1.41 0.91 6.44
CA ALA A 60 -0.50 1.88 5.83
C ALA A 60 0.81 1.23 5.38
N GLU A 61 1.40 0.38 6.21
CA GLU A 61 2.61 -0.38 5.88
C GLU A 61 2.36 -1.29 4.67
N ALA A 62 1.27 -2.05 4.66
CA ALA A 62 0.92 -2.92 3.54
C ALA A 62 0.70 -2.16 2.22
N ALA A 63 0.18 -0.92 2.29
CA ALA A 63 -0.14 -0.12 1.12
C ALA A 63 1.02 0.75 0.61
N TYR A 64 1.93 1.18 1.50
CA TYR A 64 2.94 2.20 1.20
C TYR A 64 4.37 1.81 1.62
N GLY A 65 4.56 0.73 2.38
CA GLY A 65 5.84 0.18 2.81
C GLY A 65 6.53 -0.60 1.69
N ASN A 66 6.97 0.11 0.65
CA ASN A 66 7.91 -0.34 -0.38
C ASN A 66 8.79 0.83 -0.80
#